data_AF-A0AAJ0XBW1-F1
#
_entry.id   AF-A0AAJ0XBW1-F1
#
_cell.length_a   1.000
_cell.length_b   1.000
_cell.length_c   1.000
_cell.angle_alpha   90.00
_cell.angle_beta   90.00
_cell.angle_gamma   90.00
#
_symmetry.space_group_name_H-M   'P 1'
#
loop_
_entity.id
_entity.type
_entity.pdbx_description
1 polymer ?
#
loop_
_entity_poly.entity_id
_entity_poly.type
_entity_poly.pdbx_seq_one_letter_code
_entity_poly.pdbx_strand_id
1 'polypeptide(L)'
;MKMTRTRRIDIPNPTVLRSYLEQESDPTVRLRLILMNLIAELPRSLSLAQICAMVDVPEPTAYIWVRAWRERGYQGACHPTETGGEPGRPPSLDDSDLATLKSLLEAQPFWLTREVRTLIHEQFTVELSVSQVSRILREKLGMHFGKPYPHGDKRPRDAGAQLEARLITAYERLRAQGLSDEDIAIELVFLPPYAPVLNPIEFIWKTIKRVISVSFISSLDALRSQIRRTWNESARYCSYARWWIERFVPHVLDYK
;
A
#
# COMPACT_ATOMS: atom_id res chain seq x y z
N MET A 1 31.66 -58.60 13.64
CA MET A 1 30.86 -57.37 13.42
C MET A 1 30.41 -57.36 11.97
N LYS A 2 29.12 -57.65 11.68
CA LYS A 2 28.63 -57.72 10.29
C LYS A 2 28.58 -56.30 9.73
N MET A 3 29.49 -55.97 8.80
CA MET A 3 29.38 -54.76 8.00
C MET A 3 28.21 -54.93 7.03
N THR A 4 27.04 -54.45 7.43
CA THR A 4 25.89 -54.29 6.53
C THR A 4 26.30 -53.32 5.43
N ARG A 5 26.40 -53.81 4.19
CA ARG A 5 26.59 -52.98 3.00
C ARG A 5 25.36 -52.09 2.82
N THR A 6 25.36 -50.91 3.41
CA THR A 6 24.34 -49.88 3.17
C THR A 6 24.42 -49.46 1.70
N ARG A 7 23.35 -49.70 0.93
CA ARG A 7 23.28 -49.23 -0.47
C ARG A 7 23.39 -47.71 -0.48
N ARG A 8 24.26 -47.16 -1.34
CA ARG A 8 24.50 -45.72 -1.47
C ARG A 8 23.22 -45.01 -1.92
N ILE A 9 22.85 -43.94 -1.21
CA ILE A 9 21.84 -43.00 -1.67
C ILE A 9 22.56 -41.96 -2.53
N ASP A 10 22.40 -42.06 -3.84
CA ASP A 10 23.09 -41.20 -4.80
C ASP A 10 22.29 -39.92 -5.14
N ILE A 11 22.72 -38.72 -4.77
CA ILE A 11 21.93 -37.53 -5.10
C ILE A 11 22.28 -37.06 -6.53
N PRO A 12 21.32 -37.02 -7.47
CA PRO A 12 21.59 -36.55 -8.82
C PRO A 12 21.92 -35.05 -8.83
N ASN A 13 22.88 -34.66 -9.68
CA ASN A 13 23.30 -33.28 -9.95
C ASN A 13 23.69 -32.47 -8.69
N PRO A 14 24.69 -32.92 -7.90
CA PRO A 14 25.04 -32.28 -6.63
C PRO A 14 25.59 -30.86 -6.79
N THR A 15 26.18 -30.52 -7.93
CA THR A 15 26.65 -29.16 -8.24
C THR A 15 25.51 -28.14 -8.28
N VAL A 16 24.32 -28.57 -8.70
CA VAL A 16 23.12 -27.72 -8.81
C VAL A 16 22.47 -27.48 -7.44
N LEU A 17 22.66 -28.38 -6.47
CA LEU A 17 22.18 -28.17 -5.09
C LEU A 17 22.80 -26.92 -4.47
N ARG A 18 24.10 -26.68 -4.71
CA ARG A 18 24.81 -25.52 -4.16
C ARG A 18 24.27 -24.20 -4.71
N SER A 19 24.01 -24.14 -6.02
CA SER A 19 23.41 -22.93 -6.62
C SER A 19 22.01 -22.64 -6.07
N TYR A 20 21.18 -23.67 -5.83
CA TYR A 20 19.88 -23.46 -5.21
C TYR A 20 19.99 -23.07 -3.73
N LEU A 21 20.96 -23.63 -2.99
CA LEU A 21 21.22 -23.25 -1.60
C LEU A 21 21.64 -21.78 -1.45
N GLU A 22 22.35 -21.20 -2.41
CA GLU A 22 22.74 -19.79 -2.36
C GLU A 22 21.55 -18.85 -2.59
N GLN A 23 20.57 -19.27 -3.40
CA GLN A 23 19.43 -18.45 -3.82
C GLN A 23 18.19 -18.65 -2.94
N GLU A 24 18.07 -19.79 -2.27
CA GLU A 24 16.87 -20.16 -1.52
C GLU A 24 16.74 -19.38 -0.21
N SER A 25 15.58 -18.71 -0.06
CA SER A 25 15.19 -17.94 1.11
C SER A 25 14.18 -18.66 2.00
N ASP A 26 13.41 -19.61 1.46
CA ASP A 26 12.48 -20.40 2.25
C ASP A 26 13.25 -21.34 3.21
N PRO A 27 13.10 -21.20 4.53
CA PRO A 27 13.87 -21.96 5.50
C PRO A 27 13.61 -23.47 5.42
N THR A 28 12.40 -23.87 5.03
CA THR A 28 11.99 -25.26 4.92
C THR A 28 12.61 -25.91 3.68
N VAL A 29 12.55 -25.23 2.52
CA VAL A 29 13.18 -25.73 1.29
C VAL A 29 14.69 -25.77 1.46
N ARG A 30 15.26 -24.74 2.08
CA ARG A 30 16.69 -24.66 2.39
C ARG A 30 17.16 -25.81 3.28
N LEU A 31 16.41 -26.18 4.33
CA LEU A 31 16.73 -27.34 5.19
C LEU A 31 16.79 -28.65 4.37
N ARG A 32 15.85 -28.85 3.44
CA ARG A 32 15.82 -30.04 2.57
C ARG A 32 17.04 -30.09 1.66
N LEU A 33 17.38 -28.96 1.04
CA LEU A 33 18.57 -28.82 0.20
C LEU A 33 19.86 -29.03 1.00
N ILE A 34 19.94 -28.55 2.25
CA ILE A 34 21.07 -28.78 3.15
C ILE A 34 21.22 -30.28 3.40
N LEU A 35 20.14 -30.97 3.79
CA LEU A 35 20.18 -32.41 4.03
C LEU A 35 20.67 -33.17 2.78
N MET A 36 20.15 -32.84 1.60
CA MET A 36 20.58 -33.46 0.34
C MET A 36 22.05 -33.18 0.01
N ASN A 37 22.52 -31.96 0.24
CA ASN A 37 23.92 -31.60 0.06
C ASN A 37 24.83 -32.36 1.05
N LEU A 38 24.41 -32.52 2.31
CA LEU A 38 25.14 -33.35 3.28
C LEU A 38 25.20 -34.81 2.86
N ILE A 39 24.10 -35.38 2.35
CA ILE A 39 24.08 -36.75 1.81
C ILE A 39 25.04 -36.90 0.61
N ALA A 40 25.17 -35.86 -0.21
CA ALA A 40 26.03 -35.87 -1.40
C ALA A 40 27.53 -35.72 -1.09
N GLU A 41 27.87 -34.87 -0.11
CA GLU A 41 29.24 -34.42 0.14
C GLU A 41 29.95 -35.16 1.29
N LEU A 42 29.20 -35.67 2.27
CA LEU A 42 29.80 -36.29 3.45
C LEU A 42 30.40 -37.69 3.16
N PRO A 43 31.41 -38.12 3.94
CA PRO A 43 32.08 -39.41 3.75
C PRO A 43 31.13 -40.61 3.91
N ARG A 44 31.40 -41.69 3.17
CA ARG A 44 30.62 -42.95 3.19
C ARG A 44 30.61 -43.69 4.53
N SER A 45 31.44 -43.28 5.49
CA SER A 45 31.45 -43.81 6.85
C SER A 45 30.22 -43.36 7.66
N LEU A 46 29.55 -42.28 7.25
CA LEU A 46 28.35 -41.78 7.89
C LEU A 46 27.10 -42.42 7.27
N SER A 47 26.21 -42.94 8.12
CA SER A 47 24.91 -43.46 7.70
C SER A 47 23.89 -42.33 7.49
N LEU A 48 22.84 -42.61 6.70
CA LEU A 48 21.74 -41.64 6.54
C LEU A 48 21.14 -41.25 7.89
N ALA A 49 20.96 -42.21 8.80
CA ALA A 49 20.46 -41.97 10.16
C ALA A 49 21.34 -40.97 10.94
N GLN A 50 22.67 -41.07 10.82
CA GLN A 50 23.59 -40.13 11.47
C GLN A 50 23.49 -38.72 10.87
N ILE A 51 23.41 -38.60 9.54
CA ILE A 51 23.25 -37.31 8.86
C ILE A 51 21.89 -36.68 9.23
N CYS A 52 20.83 -37.48 9.21
CA CYS A 52 19.49 -37.09 9.62
C CYS A 52 19.43 -36.59 11.07
N ALA A 53 20.15 -37.25 11.98
CA ALA A 53 20.26 -36.83 13.37
C ALA A 53 21.00 -35.48 13.54
N MET A 54 21.94 -35.14 12.66
CA MET A 54 22.65 -33.84 12.70
C MET A 54 21.73 -32.66 12.36
N VAL A 55 20.68 -32.89 11.56
CA VAL A 55 19.74 -31.86 11.10
C VAL A 55 18.33 -31.99 11.70
N ASP A 56 18.15 -32.90 12.66
CA ASP A 56 16.88 -33.22 13.32
C ASP A 56 15.74 -33.57 12.35
N VAL A 57 16.04 -34.41 11.34
CA VAL A 57 15.06 -34.90 10.36
C VAL A 57 14.87 -36.40 10.52
N PRO A 58 13.64 -36.95 10.57
CA PRO A 58 13.43 -38.39 10.57
C PRO A 58 13.90 -39.05 9.27
N GLU A 59 14.55 -40.22 9.38
CA GLU A 59 15.05 -40.96 8.21
C GLU A 59 13.98 -41.24 7.13
N PRO A 60 12.73 -41.62 7.46
CA PRO A 60 11.68 -41.80 6.46
C PRO A 60 11.39 -40.54 5.64
N THR A 61 11.43 -39.37 6.29
CA THR A 61 11.21 -38.06 5.66
C THR A 61 12.33 -37.72 4.69
N ALA A 62 13.58 -38.03 5.06
CA ALA A 62 14.73 -37.85 4.18
C ALA A 62 14.60 -38.68 2.89
N TYR A 63 14.13 -39.92 2.99
CA TYR A 63 13.86 -40.75 1.80
C TYR A 63 12.79 -40.14 0.88
N ILE A 64 11.74 -39.55 1.43
CA ILE A 64 10.69 -38.86 0.64
C ILE A 64 11.32 -37.69 -0.12
N TRP A 65 12.12 -36.86 0.54
CA TRP A 65 12.76 -35.69 -0.09
C TRP A 65 13.74 -36.09 -1.19
N VAL A 66 14.57 -37.10 -0.93
CA VAL A 66 15.51 -37.63 -1.92
C VAL A 66 14.77 -38.22 -3.12
N ARG A 67 13.66 -38.93 -2.90
CA ARG A 67 12.83 -39.46 -3.99
C ARG A 67 12.25 -38.32 -4.83
N ALA A 68 11.63 -37.34 -4.19
CA ALA A 68 11.04 -36.20 -4.89
C ALA A 68 12.08 -35.41 -5.69
N TRP A 69 13.29 -35.21 -5.15
CA TRP A 69 14.41 -34.58 -5.87
C TRP A 69 14.87 -35.40 -7.07
N ARG A 70 14.96 -36.73 -6.96
CA ARG A 70 15.31 -37.59 -8.10
C ARG A 70 14.30 -37.50 -9.23
N GLU A 71 13.02 -37.40 -8.91
CA GLU A 71 11.92 -37.41 -9.87
C GLU A 71 11.66 -36.03 -10.50
N ARG A 72 11.73 -34.96 -9.69
CA ARG A 72 11.28 -33.61 -10.08
C ARG A 72 12.31 -32.49 -9.79
N GLY A 73 13.53 -32.84 -9.41
CA GLY A 73 14.59 -31.88 -9.09
C GLY A 73 14.18 -30.89 -8.00
N TYR A 74 14.48 -29.60 -8.21
CA TYR A 74 14.17 -28.53 -7.26
C TYR A 74 12.68 -28.41 -6.95
N GLN A 75 11.79 -28.58 -7.94
CA GLN A 75 10.34 -28.59 -7.70
C GLN A 75 9.93 -29.72 -6.74
N GLY A 76 10.60 -30.87 -6.80
CA GLY A 76 10.42 -31.95 -5.83
C GLY A 76 10.92 -31.62 -4.43
N ALA A 77 11.98 -30.80 -4.28
CA ALA A 77 12.41 -30.29 -2.98
C ALA A 77 11.44 -29.28 -2.38
N CYS A 78 10.84 -28.42 -3.21
CA CYS A 78 9.79 -27.49 -2.80
C CYS A 78 8.53 -28.25 -2.33
N HIS A 79 8.15 -29.29 -3.07
CA HIS A 79 6.89 -30.01 -2.89
C HIS A 79 7.06 -31.54 -2.77
N PRO A 80 7.71 -32.04 -1.70
CA PRO A 80 8.17 -33.43 -1.63
C PRO A 80 7.07 -34.48 -1.52
N THR A 81 5.89 -34.09 -1.05
CA THR A 81 4.72 -34.96 -0.88
C THR A 81 3.71 -34.86 -2.02
N GLU A 82 3.87 -33.89 -2.93
CA GLU A 82 2.96 -33.76 -4.07
C GLU A 82 3.23 -34.88 -5.07
N THR A 83 2.37 -35.90 -5.10
CA THR A 83 2.53 -37.06 -5.98
C THR A 83 2.04 -36.78 -7.39
N GLY A 84 2.34 -35.61 -7.99
CA GLY A 84 1.91 -35.26 -9.35
C GLY A 84 0.42 -35.55 -9.65
N GLY A 85 -0.42 -35.65 -8.61
CA GLY A 85 -1.83 -35.94 -8.74
C GLY A 85 -2.54 -34.74 -9.33
N GLU A 86 -3.79 -34.93 -9.75
CA GLU A 86 -4.61 -33.81 -10.19
C GLU A 86 -4.54 -32.70 -9.14
N PRO A 87 -4.27 -31.44 -9.56
CA PRO A 87 -4.24 -30.33 -8.63
C PRO A 87 -5.50 -30.36 -7.78
N GLY A 88 -5.37 -30.00 -6.50
CA GLY A 88 -6.54 -29.85 -5.63
C GLY A 88 -7.62 -29.01 -6.31
N ARG A 89 -8.87 -29.11 -5.84
CA ARG A 89 -10.05 -28.49 -6.46
C ARG A 89 -9.69 -27.14 -7.11
N PRO A 90 -9.90 -26.97 -8.42
CA PRO A 90 -9.50 -25.77 -9.12
C PRO A 90 -10.13 -24.54 -8.45
N PRO A 91 -9.43 -23.40 -8.44
CA PRO A 91 -9.96 -22.17 -7.87
C PRO A 91 -11.27 -21.81 -8.57
N SER A 92 -12.24 -21.27 -7.83
CA SER A 92 -13.54 -20.92 -8.40
C SER A 92 -13.46 -19.83 -9.47
N LEU A 93 -12.38 -19.04 -9.49
CA LEU A 93 -12.04 -18.09 -10.54
C LEU A 93 -10.64 -18.43 -10.99
N ASP A 94 -10.47 -18.71 -12.28
CA ASP A 94 -9.15 -18.98 -12.86
C ASP A 94 -8.39 -17.68 -13.17
N ASP A 95 -7.16 -17.80 -13.70
CA ASP A 95 -6.33 -16.63 -13.99
C ASP A 95 -6.93 -15.74 -15.11
N SER A 96 -7.71 -16.31 -16.02
CA SER A 96 -8.41 -15.58 -17.09
C SER A 96 -9.61 -14.81 -16.52
N ASP A 97 -10.36 -15.44 -15.63
CA ASP A 97 -11.47 -14.81 -14.91
C ASP A 97 -10.97 -13.65 -14.06
N LEU A 98 -9.84 -13.83 -13.35
CA LEU A 98 -9.23 -12.79 -12.52
C LEU A 98 -8.75 -11.59 -13.36
N ALA A 99 -8.18 -11.83 -14.54
CA ALA A 99 -7.78 -10.75 -15.46
C ALA A 99 -9.00 -9.97 -15.99
N THR A 100 -10.08 -10.68 -16.29
CA THR A 100 -11.35 -10.09 -16.74
C THR A 100 -11.98 -9.26 -15.62
N LEU A 101 -12.07 -9.82 -14.41
CA LEU A 101 -12.58 -9.14 -13.23
C LEU A 101 -11.79 -7.86 -12.93
N LYS A 102 -10.45 -7.91 -13.02
CA LYS A 102 -9.61 -6.72 -12.83
C LYS A 102 -9.97 -5.60 -13.80
N SER A 103 -10.13 -5.94 -15.08
CA SER A 103 -10.49 -4.97 -16.13
C SER A 103 -11.87 -4.35 -15.89
N LEU A 104 -12.85 -5.13 -15.43
CA LEU A 104 -14.18 -4.62 -15.07
C LEU A 104 -14.13 -3.66 -13.88
N LEU A 105 -13.29 -3.94 -12.88
CA LEU A 105 -13.18 -3.10 -11.69
C LEU A 105 -12.53 -1.74 -11.98
N GLU A 106 -11.73 -1.61 -13.04
CA GLU A 106 -11.14 -0.33 -13.46
C GLU A 106 -12.15 0.67 -14.05
N ALA A 107 -13.35 0.21 -14.42
CA ALA A 107 -14.39 1.06 -15.01
C ALA A 107 -14.98 2.10 -14.03
N GLN A 108 -14.80 1.91 -12.72
CA GLN A 108 -15.30 2.80 -11.69
C GLN A 108 -14.19 3.17 -10.69
N PRO A 109 -14.22 4.39 -10.11
CA PRO A 109 -13.19 4.83 -9.18
C PRO A 109 -13.20 4.07 -7.84
N PHE A 110 -14.34 3.51 -7.44
CA PHE A 110 -14.47 2.74 -6.21
C PHE A 110 -15.52 1.64 -6.35
N TRP A 111 -15.37 0.60 -5.53
CA TRP A 111 -16.31 -0.51 -5.44
C TRP A 111 -16.51 -0.91 -3.99
N LEU A 112 -17.74 -1.23 -3.61
CA LEU A 112 -18.01 -1.94 -2.36
C LEU A 112 -17.82 -3.44 -2.58
N THR A 113 -17.27 -4.15 -1.59
CA THR A 113 -17.06 -5.60 -1.68
C THR A 113 -18.33 -6.38 -2.01
N ARG A 114 -19.50 -5.90 -1.55
CA ARG A 114 -20.81 -6.49 -1.87
C ARG A 114 -21.18 -6.33 -3.35
N GLU A 115 -20.80 -5.22 -3.97
CA GLU A 115 -21.05 -4.96 -5.40
C GLU A 115 -20.14 -5.84 -6.24
N VAL A 116 -18.86 -5.97 -5.84
CA VAL A 116 -17.93 -6.91 -6.47
C VAL A 116 -18.45 -8.34 -6.38
N ARG A 117 -19.02 -8.74 -5.23
CA ARG A 117 -19.65 -10.06 -5.09
C ARG A 117 -20.80 -10.26 -6.09
N THR A 118 -21.69 -9.28 -6.22
CA THR A 118 -22.79 -9.34 -7.18
C THR A 118 -22.25 -9.42 -8.62
N LEU A 119 -21.26 -8.61 -8.95
CA LEU A 119 -20.59 -8.63 -10.26
C LEU A 119 -19.97 -9.99 -10.57
N ILE A 120 -19.29 -10.63 -9.61
CA ILE A 120 -18.70 -11.96 -9.78
C ILE A 120 -19.78 -13.00 -10.06
N HIS A 121 -20.89 -12.94 -9.32
CA HIS A 121 -22.01 -13.84 -9.54
C HIS A 121 -22.64 -13.66 -10.94
N GLU A 122 -22.82 -12.42 -11.39
CA GLU A 122 -23.40 -12.12 -12.70
C GLU A 122 -22.49 -12.49 -13.87
N GLN A 123 -21.18 -12.29 -13.76
CA GLN A 123 -20.24 -12.51 -14.86
C GLN A 123 -19.72 -13.94 -14.94
N PHE A 124 -19.50 -14.59 -13.80
CA PHE A 124 -18.86 -15.90 -13.74
C PHE A 124 -19.79 -17.01 -13.21
N THR A 125 -21.02 -16.68 -12.79
CA THR A 125 -21.98 -17.62 -12.17
C THR A 125 -21.39 -18.31 -10.93
N VAL A 126 -20.47 -17.63 -10.23
CA VAL A 126 -19.81 -18.16 -9.03
C VAL A 126 -20.37 -17.48 -7.78
N GLU A 127 -20.83 -18.29 -6.83
CA GLU A 127 -21.25 -17.79 -5.52
C GLU A 127 -20.06 -17.76 -4.55
N LEU A 128 -19.69 -16.55 -4.14
CA LEU A 128 -18.64 -16.31 -3.14
C LEU A 128 -19.18 -15.54 -1.95
N SER A 129 -18.67 -15.87 -0.77
CA SER A 129 -18.86 -15.05 0.43
C SER A 129 -18.10 -13.71 0.32
N VAL A 130 -18.56 -12.69 1.06
CA VAL A 130 -17.90 -11.37 1.10
C VAL A 130 -16.44 -11.46 1.56
N SER A 131 -16.13 -12.43 2.45
CA SER A 131 -14.77 -12.69 2.92
C SER A 131 -13.88 -13.26 1.80
N GLN A 132 -14.39 -14.22 1.03
CA GLN A 132 -13.66 -14.76 -0.14
C GLN A 132 -13.38 -13.67 -1.17
N VAL A 133 -14.37 -12.82 -1.47
CA VAL A 133 -14.18 -11.69 -2.40
C VAL A 133 -13.13 -10.72 -1.87
N SER A 134 -13.19 -10.36 -0.58
CA SER A 134 -12.18 -9.49 0.04
C SER A 134 -10.77 -10.07 -0.05
N ARG A 135 -10.65 -11.39 0.12
CA ARG A 135 -9.37 -12.11 0.03
C ARG A 135 -8.84 -12.12 -1.39
N ILE A 136 -9.69 -12.40 -2.38
CA ILE A 136 -9.33 -12.34 -3.81
C ILE A 136 -8.86 -10.94 -4.19
N LEU A 137 -9.62 -9.91 -3.82
CA LEU A 137 -9.27 -8.52 -4.09
C LEU A 137 -7.89 -8.18 -3.51
N ARG A 138 -7.63 -8.53 -2.26
CA ARG A 138 -6.36 -8.21 -1.58
C ARG A 138 -5.17 -9.04 -2.08
N GLU A 139 -5.32 -10.36 -2.13
CA GLU A 139 -4.20 -11.29 -2.36
C GLU A 139 -3.92 -11.55 -3.83
N LYS A 140 -4.95 -11.54 -4.69
CA LYS A 140 -4.82 -11.86 -6.12
C LYS A 140 -4.79 -10.62 -7.00
N LEU A 141 -5.57 -9.61 -6.66
CA LEU A 141 -5.68 -8.38 -7.48
C LEU A 141 -4.90 -7.18 -6.90
N GLY A 142 -4.33 -7.30 -5.70
CA GLY A 142 -3.61 -6.20 -5.04
C GLY A 142 -4.50 -5.00 -4.66
N MET A 143 -5.82 -5.20 -4.61
CA MET A 143 -6.79 -4.16 -4.28
C MET A 143 -7.05 -4.14 -2.78
N HIS A 144 -6.38 -3.20 -2.11
CA HIS A 144 -6.53 -3.00 -0.67
C HIS A 144 -7.75 -2.11 -0.36
N PHE A 145 -8.25 -2.26 0.86
CA PHE A 145 -9.31 -1.39 1.37
C PHE A 145 -8.82 0.08 1.41
N GLY A 146 -9.48 0.94 0.65
CA GLY A 146 -9.28 2.39 0.67
C GLY A 146 -10.55 3.09 1.12
N LYS A 147 -10.43 4.06 2.03
CA LYS A 147 -11.56 4.93 2.37
C LYS A 147 -11.85 5.82 1.15
N PRO A 148 -13.08 5.81 0.59
CA PRO A 148 -13.42 6.72 -0.49
C PRO A 148 -13.36 8.14 0.05
N TYR A 149 -12.39 8.92 -0.42
CA TYR A 149 -12.33 10.35 -0.16
C TYR A 149 -13.06 11.06 -1.28
N PRO A 150 -13.94 12.03 -0.98
CA PRO A 150 -14.41 12.96 -1.98
C PRO A 150 -13.18 13.67 -2.55
N HIS A 151 -12.84 13.39 -3.82
CA HIS A 151 -11.88 14.23 -4.51
C HIS A 151 -12.54 15.61 -4.66
N GLY A 152 -11.86 16.66 -4.21
CA GLY A 152 -12.39 18.02 -4.26
C GLY A 152 -12.82 18.39 -5.68
N ASP A 153 -13.87 19.20 -5.76
CA ASP A 153 -14.48 19.59 -7.03
C ASP A 153 -13.43 20.15 -8.01
N LYS A 154 -13.55 19.77 -9.28
CA LYS A 154 -12.72 20.31 -10.36
C LYS A 154 -12.90 21.82 -10.42
N ARG A 155 -11.82 22.54 -10.78
CA ARG A 155 -11.83 23.99 -11.02
C ARG A 155 -13.09 24.37 -11.84
N PRO A 156 -13.95 25.26 -11.32
CA PRO A 156 -15.14 25.71 -12.05
C PRO A 156 -14.78 26.30 -13.42
N ARG A 157 -15.67 26.17 -14.41
CA ARG A 157 -15.44 26.70 -15.77
C ARG A 157 -15.20 28.21 -15.77
N ASP A 158 -15.82 28.93 -14.85
CA ASP A 158 -15.77 30.38 -14.68
C ASP A 158 -14.73 30.84 -13.64
N ALA A 159 -13.84 29.96 -13.17
CA ALA A 159 -12.88 30.28 -12.11
C ALA A 159 -11.98 31.50 -12.41
N GLY A 160 -11.69 31.77 -13.69
CA GLY A 160 -10.95 32.98 -14.11
C GLY A 160 -11.73 34.26 -13.82
N ALA A 161 -13.00 34.32 -14.24
CA ALA A 161 -13.88 35.45 -13.99
C ALA A 161 -14.13 35.67 -12.49
N GLN A 162 -14.24 34.59 -11.70
CA GLN A 162 -14.35 34.68 -10.25
C GLN A 162 -13.11 35.29 -9.60
N LEU A 163 -11.91 34.95 -10.08
CA LEU A 163 -10.67 35.53 -9.58
C LEU A 163 -10.60 37.03 -9.90
N GLU A 164 -10.89 37.40 -11.14
CA GLU A 164 -10.91 38.79 -11.59
C GLU A 164 -11.87 39.65 -10.74
N ALA A 165 -13.11 39.21 -10.58
CA ALA A 165 -14.10 39.92 -9.76
C ALA A 165 -13.65 40.08 -8.29
N ARG A 166 -12.97 39.07 -7.73
CA ARG A 166 -12.42 39.12 -6.37
C ARG A 166 -11.25 40.09 -6.26
N LEU A 167 -10.36 40.15 -7.26
CA LEU A 167 -9.24 41.08 -7.30
C LEU A 167 -9.74 42.53 -7.36
N ILE A 168 -10.72 42.82 -8.24
CA ILE A 168 -11.36 44.13 -8.31
C ILE A 168 -11.98 44.50 -6.96
N THR A 169 -12.75 43.59 -6.37
CA THR A 169 -13.38 43.83 -5.06
C THR A 169 -12.34 44.07 -3.96
N ALA A 170 -11.22 43.35 -3.96
CA ALA A 170 -10.15 43.53 -2.99
C ALA A 170 -9.45 44.88 -3.17
N TYR A 171 -9.14 45.26 -4.42
CA TYR A 171 -8.53 46.53 -4.78
C TYR A 171 -9.40 47.72 -4.35
N GLU A 172 -10.68 47.71 -4.71
CA GLU A 172 -11.62 48.77 -4.33
C GLU A 172 -11.80 48.88 -2.81
N ARG A 173 -11.74 47.76 -2.07
CA ARG A 173 -11.77 47.78 -0.60
C ARG A 173 -10.53 48.44 0.00
N LEU A 174 -9.35 48.24 -0.59
CA LEU A 174 -8.11 48.87 -0.12
C LEU A 174 -8.12 50.38 -0.40
N ARG A 175 -8.60 50.79 -1.59
CA ARG A 175 -8.80 52.22 -1.91
C ARG A 175 -9.80 52.88 -0.96
N ALA A 176 -10.90 52.21 -0.66
CA ALA A 176 -11.88 52.70 0.31
C ALA A 176 -11.31 52.84 1.76
N GLN A 177 -10.19 52.17 2.06
CA GLN A 177 -9.46 52.34 3.33
C GLN A 177 -8.46 53.51 3.29
N GLY A 178 -8.36 54.23 2.17
CA GLY A 178 -7.52 55.42 2.02
C GLY A 178 -6.13 55.16 1.45
N LEU A 179 -5.85 53.95 0.95
CA LEU A 179 -4.60 53.64 0.24
C LEU A 179 -4.63 54.23 -1.16
N SER A 180 -3.53 54.87 -1.58
CA SER A 180 -3.38 55.36 -2.96
C SER A 180 -3.11 54.21 -3.93
N ASP A 181 -3.26 54.47 -5.23
CA ASP A 181 -3.03 53.46 -6.25
C ASP A 181 -1.53 53.04 -6.28
N GLU A 182 -0.63 53.94 -5.91
CA GLU A 182 0.81 53.68 -5.78
C GLU A 182 1.16 52.82 -4.55
N ASP A 183 0.32 52.81 -3.52
CA ASP A 183 0.54 52.05 -2.27
C ASP A 183 0.04 50.59 -2.36
N ILE A 184 -0.74 50.26 -3.40
CA ILE A 184 -1.40 48.95 -3.52
C ILE A 184 -0.62 48.06 -4.49
N ALA A 185 0.11 47.09 -3.94
CA ALA A 185 0.71 46.00 -4.70
C ALA A 185 0.02 44.66 -4.38
N ILE A 186 -0.42 43.94 -5.41
CA ILE A 186 -1.02 42.59 -5.27
C ILE A 186 -0.18 41.60 -6.08
N GLU A 187 0.50 40.70 -5.37
CA GLU A 187 1.25 39.58 -5.96
C GLU A 187 0.44 38.28 -5.87
N LEU A 188 0.31 37.56 -6.98
CA LEU A 188 -0.38 36.27 -7.02
C LEU A 188 0.58 35.11 -6.77
N VAL A 189 0.40 34.41 -5.66
CA VAL A 189 1.19 33.22 -5.32
C VAL A 189 0.39 31.95 -5.63
N PHE A 190 0.87 31.15 -6.58
CA PHE A 190 0.23 29.91 -6.98
C PHE A 190 0.79 28.71 -6.20
N LEU A 191 -0.10 28.04 -5.46
CA LEU A 191 0.25 26.82 -4.73
C LEU A 191 0.19 25.58 -5.64
N PRO A 192 0.99 24.53 -5.35
CA PRO A 192 0.86 23.24 -6.01
C PRO A 192 -0.58 22.68 -5.96
N PRO A 193 -1.02 21.94 -6.98
CA PRO A 193 -2.33 21.30 -6.98
C PRO A 193 -2.55 20.41 -5.74
N TYR A 194 -3.77 20.42 -5.20
CA TYR A 194 -4.19 19.59 -4.06
C TYR A 194 -3.35 19.75 -2.79
N ALA A 195 -2.70 20.90 -2.60
CA ALA A 195 -1.90 21.19 -1.42
C ALA A 195 -2.54 22.26 -0.50
N PRO A 196 -3.77 22.04 0.02
CA PRO A 196 -4.43 23.02 0.89
C PRO A 196 -3.61 23.30 2.15
N VAL A 197 -2.86 22.31 2.64
CA VAL A 197 -1.94 22.45 3.79
C VAL A 197 -0.89 23.57 3.63
N LEU A 198 -0.60 23.97 2.39
CA LEU A 198 0.32 25.06 2.10
C LEU A 198 -0.37 26.43 2.14
N ASN A 199 -1.69 26.52 2.26
CA ASN A 199 -2.38 27.80 2.35
C ASN A 199 -2.34 28.32 3.80
N PRO A 200 -1.79 29.53 4.07
CA PRO A 200 -1.71 30.09 5.41
C PRO A 200 -3.04 30.12 6.17
N ILE A 201 -4.15 30.27 5.43
CA ILE A 201 -5.49 30.29 6.01
C ILE A 201 -5.84 28.98 6.74
N GLU A 202 -5.28 27.84 6.33
CA GLU A 202 -5.56 26.54 6.94
C GLU A 202 -5.05 26.46 8.38
N PHE A 203 -3.96 27.16 8.70
CA PHE A 203 -3.47 27.23 10.09
C PHE A 203 -4.44 28.00 10.98
N ILE A 204 -5.03 29.09 10.49
CA ILE A 204 -6.09 29.81 11.20
C ILE A 204 -7.34 28.94 11.31
N TRP A 205 -7.74 28.24 10.24
CA TRP A 205 -8.86 27.30 10.27
C TRP A 205 -8.66 26.16 11.26
N LYS A 206 -7.42 25.69 11.46
CA LYS A 206 -7.09 24.70 12.48
C LYS A 206 -7.42 25.24 13.89
N THR A 207 -7.07 26.49 14.17
CA THR A 207 -7.44 27.16 15.43
C THR A 207 -8.95 27.36 15.55
N ILE A 208 -9.62 27.83 14.49
CA ILE A 208 -11.07 28.00 14.47
C ILE A 208 -11.79 26.67 14.75
N LYS A 209 -11.40 25.59 14.07
CA LYS A 209 -11.96 24.24 14.29
C LYS A 209 -11.74 23.76 15.72
N ARG A 210 -10.56 24.02 16.30
CA ARG A 210 -10.27 23.71 17.71
C ARG A 210 -11.24 24.44 18.64
N VAL A 211 -11.40 25.75 18.48
CA VAL A 211 -12.32 26.56 19.31
C VAL A 211 -13.76 26.09 19.17
N ILE A 212 -14.23 25.86 17.94
CA ILE A 212 -15.59 25.37 17.67
C ILE A 212 -15.82 24.02 18.33
N SER A 213 -14.86 23.09 18.24
CA SER A 213 -15.02 21.73 18.77
C SER A 213 -15.25 21.64 20.29
N VAL A 214 -14.82 22.67 21.03
CA VAL A 214 -14.99 22.76 22.49
C VAL A 214 -16.01 23.82 22.90
N SER A 215 -16.63 24.52 21.94
CA SER A 215 -17.64 25.54 22.20
C SER A 215 -19.04 24.95 22.13
N PHE A 216 -19.91 25.33 23.05
CA PHE A 216 -21.35 25.13 22.88
C PHE A 216 -21.91 26.20 21.93
N ILE A 217 -22.54 25.77 20.83
CA ILE A 217 -23.04 26.65 19.77
C ILE A 217 -24.54 26.39 19.60
N SER A 218 -25.34 27.38 20.00
CA SER A 218 -26.80 27.27 20.02
C SER A 218 -27.48 27.67 18.70
N SER A 219 -26.77 28.35 17.80
CA SER A 219 -27.33 28.82 16.53
C SER A 219 -26.28 29.03 15.44
N LEU A 220 -26.75 29.17 14.19
CA LEU A 220 -25.88 29.50 13.06
C LEU A 220 -25.21 30.87 13.22
N ASP A 221 -25.90 31.84 13.81
CA ASP A 221 -25.32 33.17 14.04
C ASP A 221 -24.29 33.15 15.16
N ALA A 222 -24.50 32.33 16.20
CA ALA A 222 -23.49 32.07 17.21
C ALA A 222 -22.23 31.43 16.60
N LEU A 223 -22.40 30.46 15.69
CA LEU A 223 -21.28 29.86 14.94
C LEU A 223 -20.52 30.90 14.12
N ARG A 224 -21.23 31.69 13.30
CA ARG A 224 -20.63 32.74 12.46
C ARG A 224 -19.89 33.78 13.30
N SER A 225 -20.46 34.17 14.44
CA SER A 225 -19.85 35.12 15.36
C SER A 225 -18.57 34.56 15.99
N GLN A 226 -18.58 33.29 16.42
CA GLN A 226 -17.38 32.63 16.94
C GLN A 226 -16.28 32.52 15.88
N ILE A 227 -16.62 32.12 14.65
CA ILE A 227 -15.67 32.07 13.53
C ILE A 227 -15.04 33.45 13.30
N ARG A 228 -15.85 34.49 13.17
CA ARG A 228 -15.38 35.87 12.93
C ARG A 228 -14.47 36.35 14.06
N ARG A 229 -14.85 36.11 15.31
CA ARG A 229 -14.06 36.50 16.48
C ARG A 229 -12.70 35.82 16.47
N THR A 230 -12.67 34.49 16.37
CA THR A 230 -11.42 33.71 16.38
C THR A 230 -10.54 34.05 15.18
N TRP A 231 -11.14 34.32 14.01
CA TRP A 231 -10.41 34.81 12.84
C TRP A 231 -9.73 36.16 13.14
N ASN A 232 -10.49 37.17 13.60
CA ASN A 232 -9.97 38.50 13.87
C ASN A 232 -8.90 38.52 14.96
N GLU A 233 -8.97 37.61 15.93
CA GLU A 233 -7.93 37.43 16.95
C GLU A 233 -6.67 36.76 16.35
N SER A 234 -6.84 35.70 15.56
CA SER A 234 -5.74 34.90 15.02
C SER A 234 -4.99 35.61 13.89
N ALA A 235 -5.71 36.27 12.99
CA ALA A 235 -5.17 36.93 11.80
C ALA A 235 -4.24 38.12 12.13
N ARG A 236 -4.26 38.61 13.38
CA ARG A 236 -3.32 39.63 13.87
C ARG A 236 -1.89 39.11 14.01
N TYR A 237 -1.72 37.80 14.16
CA TYR A 237 -0.41 37.20 14.39
C TYR A 237 0.17 36.69 13.08
N CYS A 238 1.24 37.34 12.60
CA CYS A 238 1.99 36.87 11.43
C CYS A 238 2.64 35.50 11.64
N SER A 239 2.73 34.98 12.87
CA SER A 239 3.25 33.64 13.17
C SER A 239 2.51 32.52 12.45
N TYR A 240 1.20 32.69 12.15
CA TYR A 240 0.43 31.74 11.35
C TYR A 240 0.88 31.65 9.88
N ALA A 241 1.49 32.71 9.36
CA ALA A 241 1.95 32.80 7.97
C ALA A 241 3.47 32.87 7.84
N ARG A 242 4.23 32.99 8.95
CA ARG A 242 5.68 33.22 8.95
C ARG A 242 6.44 32.27 8.04
N TRP A 243 6.33 30.95 8.28
CA TRP A 243 7.00 29.94 7.46
C TRP A 243 6.61 30.04 5.98
N TRP A 244 5.35 30.36 5.70
CA TRP A 244 4.87 30.50 4.33
C TRP A 244 5.47 31.73 3.64
N ILE A 245 5.51 32.87 4.33
CA ILE A 245 6.13 34.10 3.83
C ILE A 245 7.61 33.85 3.54
N GLU A 246 8.36 33.28 4.49
CA GLU A 246 9.78 32.93 4.33
C GLU A 246 10.02 31.99 3.14
N ARG A 247 9.06 31.09 2.86
CA ARG A 247 9.20 30.08 1.80
C ARG A 247 8.78 30.57 0.42
N PHE A 248 7.72 31.36 0.32
CA PHE A 248 7.06 31.69 -0.94
C PHE A 248 7.21 33.15 -1.35
N VAL A 249 7.43 34.06 -0.40
CA VAL A 249 7.50 35.50 -0.66
C VAL A 249 8.61 36.17 0.19
N PRO A 250 9.86 35.66 0.16
CA PRO A 250 10.92 36.11 1.06
C PRO A 250 11.32 37.58 0.83
N HIS A 251 11.01 38.16 -0.33
CA HIS A 251 11.32 39.55 -0.68
C HIS A 251 10.35 40.58 -0.09
N VAL A 252 9.17 40.17 0.39
CA VAL A 252 8.13 41.10 0.86
C VAL A 252 8.32 41.50 2.33
N LEU A 253 8.98 40.67 3.14
CA LEU A 253 9.20 40.94 4.56
C LEU A 253 10.62 40.54 4.98
N ASP A 254 11.42 41.52 5.41
CA ASP A 254 12.66 41.29 6.14
C ASP A 254 12.32 40.80 7.55
N TYR A 255 12.06 39.51 7.68
CA TYR A 255 11.95 38.83 8.97
C TYR A 255 13.37 38.64 9.54
N LYS A 256 13.89 39.65 10.24
CA LYS A 256 15.06 39.48 11.14
C LYS A 256 14.63 38.96 12.50
#